data_AF-A0A8J6ALI3-F1
#
_entry.id   AF-A0A8J6ALI3-F1
#
_cell.length_a   1.000
_cell.length_b   1.000
_cell.length_c   1.000
_cell.angle_alpha   90.00
_cell.angle_beta   90.00
_cell.angle_gamma   90.00
#
_symmetry.space_group_name_H-M   'P 1'
#
loop_
_entity.id
_entity.type
_entity.pdbx_description
1 polymer ?
#
loop_
_entity_poly.entity_id
_entity_poly.type
_entity_poly.pdbx_seq_one_letter_code
_entity_poly.pdbx_strand_id
1 'polypeptide(L)'
;KPRDSRSTGPPRGGAVCPSPHSAAPPASPSWSRATGRAGDALAAVTSLAGAGTSGLRGLPTGIMAMASDFYLRYYVGHKGKFGHEFLEFEFRPDGKLRYANNSNYKNDVMIRKEAYVHKSVMEELKRIIDDSEITKEDDALWPPPDRVGRQELEIVIGDEHISFTTSKIGSLIDVNQSKDPEGLRVFYYLVQDLKCLVFSLIGLHFKIKPI
;
A
#
# COMPACT_ATOMS: atom_id res chain seq x y z
N LYS A 1 -61.09 15.28 37.39
CA LYS A 1 -60.81 16.28 38.44
C LYS A 1 -59.80 15.69 39.43
N PRO A 2 -58.51 16.06 39.35
CA PRO A 2 -57.51 15.75 40.37
C PRO A 2 -57.47 16.86 41.44
N ARG A 3 -56.88 16.60 42.62
CA ARG A 3 -56.52 17.61 43.61
C ARG A 3 -55.00 17.65 43.80
N ASP A 4 -54.49 18.86 43.76
CA ASP A 4 -53.10 19.31 43.92
C ASP A 4 -52.48 19.01 45.29
N SER A 5 -51.15 18.95 45.35
CA SER A 5 -50.37 19.90 46.16
C SER A 5 -48.89 19.93 45.76
N ARG A 6 -48.35 21.15 45.80
CA ARG A 6 -47.05 21.64 45.29
C ARG A 6 -45.97 21.68 46.40
N SER A 7 -44.70 21.65 46.00
CA SER A 7 -43.59 22.55 46.44
C SER A 7 -42.37 22.27 45.52
N THR A 8 -41.70 23.15 44.77
CA THR A 8 -41.09 24.51 44.88
C THR A 8 -39.64 24.58 45.41
N GLY A 9 -38.67 24.46 44.49
CA GLY A 9 -37.37 25.22 44.36
C GLY A 9 -36.20 24.94 45.33
N PRO A 10 -34.94 25.38 45.06
CA PRO A 10 -34.42 26.20 43.93
C PRO A 10 -33.19 25.59 43.18
N PRO A 11 -32.67 26.25 42.12
CA PRO A 11 -31.52 25.77 41.32
C PRO A 11 -30.20 26.44 41.73
N ARG A 12 -29.05 25.77 41.54
CA ARG A 12 -27.71 26.38 41.36
C ARG A 12 -26.64 25.29 41.18
N GLY A 13 -25.70 25.54 40.26
CA GLY A 13 -24.43 24.84 40.21
C GLY A 13 -24.03 24.40 38.80
N GLY A 14 -23.66 25.36 37.95
CA GLY A 14 -22.95 25.07 36.71
C GLY A 14 -21.57 24.50 37.02
N ALA A 15 -21.32 23.28 36.57
CA ALA A 15 -19.98 22.73 36.45
C ALA A 15 -19.58 22.81 34.97
N VAL A 16 -18.75 23.80 34.67
CA VAL A 16 -18.02 23.89 33.40
C VAL A 16 -17.02 22.74 33.39
N CYS A 17 -17.29 21.69 32.61
CA CYS A 17 -16.29 20.68 32.30
C CYS A 17 -15.29 21.30 31.32
N PRO A 18 -13.98 21.30 31.61
CA PRO A 18 -12.99 21.74 30.64
C PRO A 18 -12.87 20.67 29.56
N SER A 19 -13.01 21.08 28.31
CA SER A 19 -12.66 20.28 27.14
C SER A 19 -11.19 19.86 27.22
N PRO A 20 -10.85 18.57 27.17
CA PRO A 20 -9.50 18.18 26.82
C PRO A 20 -9.44 18.00 25.31
N HIS A 21 -8.69 18.88 24.69
CA HIS A 21 -7.89 18.67 23.49
C HIS A 21 -8.55 18.01 22.27
N SER A 22 -8.49 18.73 21.15
CA SER A 22 -8.51 18.16 19.82
C SER A 22 -7.49 17.00 19.74
N ALA A 23 -7.96 15.77 19.94
CA ALA A 23 -7.26 14.62 19.47
C ALA A 23 -7.27 14.73 17.94
N ALA A 24 -6.10 14.97 17.35
CA ALA A 24 -5.89 14.74 15.94
C ALA A 24 -6.45 13.33 15.60
N PRO A 25 -7.12 13.15 14.45
CA PRO A 25 -7.60 11.83 14.08
C PRO A 25 -6.43 10.83 14.08
N PRO A 26 -6.64 9.58 14.54
CA PRO A 26 -5.59 8.58 14.48
C PRO A 26 -5.11 8.46 13.05
N ALA A 27 -3.78 8.43 12.89
CA ALA A 27 -3.11 8.18 11.62
C ALA A 27 -3.79 7.01 10.90
N SER A 28 -3.99 7.15 9.59
CA SER A 28 -4.62 6.13 8.75
C SER A 28 -4.06 4.73 9.06
N PRO A 29 -4.91 3.70 9.22
CA PRO A 29 -4.46 2.34 9.57
C PRO A 29 -3.66 1.64 8.45
N SER A 30 -3.77 2.17 7.23
CA SER A 30 -2.93 1.86 6.07
C SER A 30 -1.56 2.50 6.21
N TRP A 31 -0.53 1.85 5.69
CA TRP A 31 0.81 2.46 5.57
C TRP A 31 0.77 3.59 4.53
N SER A 32 0.09 4.70 4.82
CA SER A 32 0.00 5.84 3.90
C SER A 32 1.33 6.60 3.84
N ARG A 33 1.77 6.82 2.60
CA ARG A 33 3.02 7.43 2.11
C ARG A 33 3.59 8.57 2.97
N ALA A 34 4.84 8.41 3.39
CA ALA A 34 5.79 9.51 3.43
C ALA A 34 6.61 9.46 2.13
N THR A 35 6.10 10.04 1.06
CA THR A 35 6.92 10.33 -0.12
C THR A 35 7.81 11.53 0.22
N GLY A 36 8.93 11.24 0.88
CA GLY A 36 10.07 12.14 0.91
C GLY A 36 10.54 12.34 -0.53
N ARG A 37 10.46 13.59 -0.98
CA ARG A 37 10.95 14.08 -2.27
C ARG A 37 12.44 13.74 -2.40
N ALA A 38 12.78 12.59 -2.96
CA ALA A 38 14.14 12.28 -3.41
C ALA A 38 14.32 12.95 -4.77
N GLY A 39 14.49 14.27 -4.77
CA GLY A 39 14.63 15.06 -5.98
C GLY A 39 15.21 16.41 -5.62
N ASP A 40 16.48 16.41 -5.19
CA ASP A 40 17.35 17.59 -5.13
C ASP A 40 18.80 17.12 -4.87
N ALA A 41 19.41 16.46 -5.86
CA ALA A 41 20.87 16.25 -5.86
C ALA A 41 21.40 15.95 -7.27
N LEU A 42 21.07 16.76 -8.28
CA LEU A 42 21.84 16.76 -9.52
C LEU A 42 21.78 18.10 -10.25
N ALA A 43 22.59 19.06 -9.80
CA ALA A 43 23.02 20.18 -10.62
C ALA A 43 24.28 20.82 -10.03
N ALA A 44 25.45 20.39 -10.48
CA ALA A 44 26.63 21.25 -10.51
C ALA A 44 27.48 20.85 -11.72
N VAL A 45 27.45 21.74 -12.70
CA VAL A 45 28.03 21.66 -14.03
C VAL A 45 29.56 21.63 -13.99
N THR A 46 30.09 20.78 -14.86
CA THR A 46 31.44 20.74 -15.42
C THR A 46 32.02 22.11 -15.77
N SER A 47 33.20 22.45 -15.27
CA SER A 47 34.30 23.04 -16.06
C SER A 47 35.50 23.35 -15.16
N LEU A 48 36.61 22.64 -15.35
CA LEU A 48 37.95 23.23 -15.40
C LEU A 48 38.96 22.14 -15.81
N ALA A 49 39.35 22.20 -17.08
CA ALA A 49 40.53 21.52 -17.60
C ALA A 49 41.79 22.17 -17.00
N GLY A 50 42.76 21.35 -16.58
CA GLY A 50 44.05 21.85 -16.11
C GLY A 50 45.01 20.76 -15.64
N ALA A 51 45.79 20.23 -16.58
CA ALA A 51 47.19 19.76 -16.47
C ALA A 51 47.62 18.74 -15.38
N GLY A 52 48.08 17.57 -15.86
CA GLY A 52 49.41 17.04 -15.54
C GLY A 52 49.62 16.26 -14.23
N THR A 53 49.74 14.93 -14.31
CA THR A 53 50.97 14.15 -14.01
C THR A 53 50.66 12.69 -13.62
N SER A 54 51.31 11.79 -14.38
CA SER A 54 51.79 10.43 -14.05
C SER A 54 51.14 9.60 -12.92
N GLY A 55 50.54 8.48 -13.34
CA GLY A 55 50.80 7.17 -12.74
C GLY A 55 50.02 6.83 -11.47
N LEU A 56 49.01 5.97 -11.60
CA LEU A 56 48.86 4.72 -10.84
C LEU A 56 47.57 3.99 -11.30
N ARG A 57 47.79 2.76 -11.79
CA ARG A 57 46.95 1.57 -11.71
C ARG A 57 45.44 1.72 -11.93
N GLY A 58 44.99 1.11 -13.02
CA GLY A 58 43.60 0.71 -13.22
C GLY A 58 43.09 -0.10 -12.03
N LEU A 59 42.01 0.41 -11.45
CA LEU A 59 40.99 -0.39 -10.81
C LEU A 59 39.82 -0.39 -11.79
N PRO A 60 39.20 -1.54 -12.11
CA PRO A 60 37.90 -1.47 -12.75
C PRO A 60 37.02 -0.72 -11.76
N THR A 61 36.53 0.45 -12.16
CA THR A 61 35.31 1.02 -11.60
C THR A 61 34.29 -0.09 -11.71
N GLY A 62 34.14 -0.85 -10.62
CA GLY A 62 33.06 -1.77 -10.44
C GLY A 62 31.83 -0.94 -10.71
N ILE A 63 31.20 -1.22 -11.85
CA ILE A 63 29.78 -1.02 -12.02
C ILE A 63 29.20 -1.80 -10.84
N MET A 64 29.05 -1.13 -9.68
CA MET A 64 28.08 -1.56 -8.69
C MET A 64 26.81 -1.55 -9.50
N ALA A 65 26.40 -2.74 -9.94
CA ALA A 65 25.10 -2.94 -10.53
C ALA A 65 24.13 -2.22 -9.59
N MET A 66 23.59 -1.10 -10.06
CA MET A 66 22.56 -0.34 -9.36
C MET A 66 21.52 -1.41 -9.02
N ALA A 67 21.45 -1.79 -7.74
CA ALA A 67 20.48 -2.77 -7.31
C ALA A 67 19.15 -2.17 -7.73
N SER A 68 18.51 -2.76 -8.75
CA SER A 68 17.31 -2.19 -9.33
C SER A 68 16.32 -1.99 -8.20
N ASP A 69 15.96 -0.73 -7.97
CA ASP A 69 15.03 -0.36 -6.92
C ASP A 69 13.74 -1.12 -7.19
N PHE A 70 13.34 -1.93 -6.21
CA PHE A 70 12.15 -2.76 -6.30
C PHE A 70 11.24 -2.44 -5.13
N TYR A 71 10.04 -2.00 -5.44
CA TYR A 71 8.98 -1.75 -4.48
C TYR A 71 7.67 -2.29 -5.04
N LEU A 72 6.90 -2.96 -4.18
CA LEU A 72 5.55 -3.38 -4.52
C LEU A 72 4.64 -3.15 -3.32
N ARG A 73 3.50 -2.51 -3.54
CA ARG A 73 2.43 -2.39 -2.55
C ARG A 73 1.10 -2.68 -3.21
N TYR A 74 0.31 -3.52 -2.56
CA TYR A 74 -1.07 -3.78 -2.93
C TYR A 74 -1.98 -3.52 -1.74
N TYR A 75 -3.07 -2.81 -1.99
CA TYR A 75 -4.13 -2.56 -1.03
C TYR A 75 -5.47 -2.92 -1.64
N VAL A 76 -6.33 -3.58 -0.85
CA VAL A 76 -7.76 -3.70 -1.14
C VAL A 76 -8.55 -3.48 0.12
N GLY A 77 -9.59 -2.67 0.04
CA GLY A 77 -10.45 -2.46 1.19
C GLY A 77 -11.76 -1.78 0.85
N HIS A 78 -12.67 -1.82 1.80
CA HIS A 78 -13.95 -1.14 1.70
C HIS A 78 -14.40 -0.68 3.09
N LYS A 79 -15.26 0.35 3.11
CA LYS A 79 -15.88 0.85 4.34
C LYS A 79 -17.35 0.45 4.33
N GLY A 80 -17.64 -0.65 5.02
CA GLY A 80 -18.99 -1.19 5.15
C GLY A 80 -19.68 -0.75 6.43
N LYS A 81 -20.88 -1.29 6.66
CA LYS A 81 -21.67 -1.09 7.90
C LYS A 81 -20.91 -1.50 9.16
N PHE A 82 -20.01 -2.48 9.03
CA PHE A 82 -19.25 -3.06 10.13
C PHE A 82 -17.87 -2.43 10.32
N GLY A 83 -17.58 -1.31 9.65
CA GLY A 83 -16.30 -0.61 9.75
C GLY A 83 -15.44 -0.76 8.50
N HIS A 84 -14.13 -0.60 8.67
CA HIS A 84 -13.17 -0.61 7.56
C HIS A 84 -12.48 -1.97 7.49
N GLU A 85 -12.80 -2.73 6.46
CA GLU A 85 -12.15 -4.01 6.18
C GLU A 85 -11.14 -3.84 5.05
N PHE A 86 -9.93 -4.34 5.25
CA PHE A 86 -8.87 -4.24 4.26
C PHE A 86 -7.82 -5.34 4.37
N LEU A 87 -7.13 -5.55 3.26
CA LEU A 87 -5.93 -6.34 3.12
C LEU A 87 -4.88 -5.47 2.45
N GLU A 88 -3.71 -5.37 3.05
CA GLU A 88 -2.57 -4.63 2.51
C GLU A 88 -1.30 -5.47 2.67
N PHE A 89 -0.48 -5.49 1.62
CA PHE A 89 0.87 -6.01 1.72
C PHE A 89 1.86 -5.14 0.94
N GLU A 90 3.09 -5.11 1.44
CA GLU A 90 4.19 -4.28 0.93
C GLU A 90 5.48 -5.10 0.92
N PHE A 91 6.20 -5.06 -0.20
CA PHE A 91 7.57 -5.51 -0.35
C PHE A 91 8.47 -4.29 -0.54
N ARG A 92 9.40 -4.10 0.40
CA ARG A 92 10.37 -3.01 0.35
C ARG A 92 11.66 -3.44 -0.36
N PRO A 93 12.49 -2.50 -0.83
CA PRO A 93 13.75 -2.81 -1.51
C PRO A 93 14.74 -3.64 -0.67
N ASP A 94 14.64 -3.55 0.67
CA ASP A 94 15.43 -4.32 1.63
C ASP A 94 14.96 -5.77 1.81
N GLY A 95 13.95 -6.21 1.05
CA GLY A 95 13.35 -7.54 1.17
C GLY A 95 12.37 -7.67 2.32
N LYS A 96 11.99 -6.57 2.99
CA LYS A 96 10.98 -6.62 4.06
C LYS A 96 9.58 -6.75 3.48
N LEU A 97 8.93 -7.87 3.75
CA LEU A 97 7.51 -8.12 3.54
C LEU A 97 6.73 -7.64 4.77
N ARG A 98 5.72 -6.81 4.54
CA ARG A 98 4.76 -6.35 5.56
C ARG A 98 3.37 -6.73 5.12
N TYR A 99 2.61 -7.32 6.02
CA TYR A 99 1.27 -7.83 5.78
C TYR A 99 0.32 -7.30 6.86
N ALA A 100 -0.80 -6.77 6.42
CA ALA A 100 -1.88 -6.29 7.28
C ALA A 100 -3.21 -6.81 6.75
N ASN A 101 -3.97 -7.51 7.57
CA ASN A 101 -5.34 -7.90 7.27
C ASN A 101 -6.23 -7.48 8.44
N ASN A 102 -7.26 -6.69 8.13
CA ASN A 102 -8.31 -6.32 9.05
C ASN A 102 -9.65 -6.79 8.48
N SER A 103 -10.16 -7.90 9.02
CA SER A 103 -11.53 -8.37 8.79
C SER A 103 -12.32 -8.11 10.07
N ASN A 104 -13.44 -7.39 9.97
CA ASN A 104 -14.32 -7.16 11.12
C ASN A 104 -15.33 -8.31 11.29
N TYR A 105 -15.09 -9.43 10.62
CA TYR A 105 -15.88 -10.63 10.74
C TYR A 105 -15.72 -11.24 12.14
N LYS A 106 -16.81 -11.30 12.91
CA LYS A 106 -16.85 -11.87 14.28
C LYS A 106 -15.91 -11.22 15.31
N ASN A 107 -15.62 -9.92 15.18
CA ASN A 107 -14.71 -9.18 16.07
C ASN A 107 -13.28 -9.73 16.09
N ASP A 108 -12.79 -10.20 14.94
CA ASP A 108 -11.41 -10.68 14.86
C ASP A 108 -10.40 -9.54 15.08
N VAL A 109 -9.21 -9.90 15.56
CA VAL A 109 -8.14 -8.95 15.83
C VAL A 109 -7.35 -8.71 14.55
N MET A 110 -7.10 -7.44 14.23
CA MET A 110 -6.26 -7.06 13.08
C MET A 110 -4.93 -7.83 13.08
N ILE A 111 -4.66 -8.54 11.99
CA ILE A 111 -3.43 -9.30 11.79
C ILE A 111 -2.38 -8.37 11.17
N ARG A 112 -1.26 -8.18 11.86
CA ARG A 112 -0.07 -7.50 11.33
C ARG A 112 1.13 -8.42 11.44
N LYS A 113 1.85 -8.62 10.33
CA LYS A 113 3.03 -9.48 10.25
C LYS A 113 4.11 -8.81 9.41
N GLU A 114 5.36 -8.98 9.83
CA GLU A 114 6.52 -8.49 9.10
C GLU A 114 7.58 -9.60 9.08
N ALA A 115 8.19 -9.83 7.92
CA ALA A 115 9.26 -10.80 7.73
C ALA A 115 10.23 -10.29 6.66
N TYR A 116 11.49 -10.71 6.72
CA TYR A 116 12.42 -10.52 5.60
C TYR A 116 12.36 -11.75 4.71
N VAL A 117 12.19 -11.53 3.41
CA VAL A 117 12.24 -12.59 2.40
C VAL A 117 13.62 -12.67 1.78
N HIS A 118 13.99 -13.86 1.33
CA HIS A 118 15.24 -14.06 0.61
C HIS A 118 15.20 -13.40 -0.77
N LYS A 119 16.37 -13.00 -1.30
CA LYS A 119 16.50 -12.36 -2.62
C LYS A 119 15.80 -13.15 -3.74
N SER A 120 15.82 -14.48 -3.68
CA SER A 120 15.13 -15.32 -4.69
C SER A 120 13.62 -15.07 -4.76
N VAL A 121 12.98 -14.74 -3.64
CA VAL A 121 11.55 -14.37 -3.62
C VAL A 121 11.34 -13.01 -4.28
N MET A 122 12.27 -12.08 -4.08
CA MET A 122 12.22 -10.76 -4.71
C MET A 122 12.42 -10.85 -6.23
N GLU A 123 13.35 -11.69 -6.70
CA GLU A 123 13.56 -11.91 -8.13
C GLU A 123 12.36 -12.62 -8.78
N GLU A 124 11.72 -13.55 -8.06
CA GLU A 124 10.49 -14.19 -8.56
C GLU A 124 9.31 -13.21 -8.65
N LEU A 125 9.18 -12.30 -7.69
CA LEU A 125 8.19 -11.21 -7.76
C LEU A 125 8.41 -10.33 -9.01
N LYS A 126 9.66 -9.96 -9.29
CA LYS A 126 10.01 -9.23 -10.52
C LYS A 126 9.61 -10.02 -11.76
N ARG A 127 9.95 -11.31 -11.83
CA ARG A 127 9.57 -12.19 -12.95
C ARG A 127 8.07 -12.23 -13.17
N ILE A 128 7.27 -12.37 -12.10
CA ILE A 128 5.80 -12.37 -12.19
C ILE A 128 5.27 -11.03 -12.75
N ILE A 129 5.86 -9.91 -12.32
CA ILE A 129 5.47 -8.58 -12.80
C ILE A 129 5.85 -8.39 -14.27
N ASP A 130 7.07 -8.75 -14.65
CA ASP A 130 7.56 -8.64 -16.02
C ASP A 130 6.72 -9.50 -16.98
N ASP A 131 6.45 -10.75 -16.61
CA ASP A 131 5.64 -11.69 -17.41
C ASP A 131 4.19 -11.23 -17.55
N SER A 132 3.67 -10.47 -16.58
CA SER A 132 2.31 -9.93 -16.65
C SER A 132 2.17 -8.75 -17.61
N GLU A 133 3.27 -8.11 -18.00
CA GLU A 133 3.28 -6.88 -18.80
C GLU A 133 2.49 -5.70 -18.20
N ILE A 134 2.21 -5.75 -16.89
CA ILE A 134 1.37 -4.76 -16.19
C ILE A 134 1.90 -3.32 -16.29
N THR A 135 3.21 -3.14 -16.53
CA THR A 135 3.82 -1.80 -16.68
C THR A 135 3.46 -1.11 -17.99
N LYS A 136 2.85 -1.84 -18.94
CA LYS A 136 2.34 -1.30 -20.20
C LYS A 136 0.88 -0.83 -20.11
N GLU A 137 0.20 -1.13 -19.01
CA GLU A 137 -1.22 -0.83 -18.81
C GLU A 137 -1.43 0.56 -18.17
N ASP A 138 -2.64 1.11 -18.33
CA ASP A 138 -3.02 2.43 -17.79
C ASP A 138 -4.45 2.39 -17.20
N ASP A 139 -4.63 3.02 -16.04
CA ASP A 139 -5.90 2.98 -15.30
C ASP A 139 -6.88 4.10 -15.66
N ALA A 140 -6.61 4.96 -16.65
CA ALA A 140 -7.48 6.09 -16.99
C ALA A 140 -8.91 5.69 -17.38
N LEU A 141 -9.09 4.47 -17.89
CA LEU A 141 -10.40 3.92 -18.29
C LEU A 141 -11.00 2.97 -17.25
N TRP A 142 -10.28 2.68 -16.17
CA TRP A 142 -10.73 1.73 -15.15
C TRP A 142 -11.83 2.33 -14.27
N PRO A 143 -12.72 1.51 -13.69
CA PRO A 143 -13.76 2.00 -12.78
C PRO A 143 -13.15 2.72 -11.57
N PRO A 144 -13.54 3.96 -11.26
CA PRO A 144 -13.01 4.67 -10.11
C PRO A 144 -13.48 4.02 -8.79
N PRO A 145 -12.72 4.18 -7.69
CA PRO A 145 -13.13 3.66 -6.39
C PRO A 145 -14.52 4.12 -5.95
N ASP A 146 -15.28 3.22 -5.35
CA ASP A 146 -16.65 3.47 -4.93
C ASP A 146 -16.91 3.01 -3.48
N ARG A 147 -18.19 2.88 -3.11
CA ARG A 147 -18.61 2.40 -1.78
C ARG A 147 -18.40 0.89 -1.60
N VAL A 148 -18.40 0.12 -2.69
CA VAL A 148 -18.18 -1.35 -2.69
C VAL A 148 -16.73 -1.65 -2.37
N GLY A 149 -15.80 -0.81 -2.84
CA GLY A 149 -14.43 -0.82 -2.36
C GLY A 149 -13.43 -0.10 -3.26
N ARG A 150 -12.18 -0.26 -2.88
CA ARG A 150 -11.01 0.33 -3.53
C ARG A 150 -9.89 -0.69 -3.62
N GLN A 151 -9.20 -0.69 -4.75
CA GLN A 151 -7.95 -1.41 -4.96
C GLN A 151 -6.87 -0.41 -5.37
N GLU A 152 -5.66 -0.59 -4.84
CA GLU A 152 -4.47 0.15 -5.24
C GLU A 152 -3.33 -0.84 -5.49
N LEU A 153 -2.56 -0.61 -6.54
CA LEU A 153 -1.32 -1.31 -6.83
C LEU A 153 -0.25 -0.28 -7.18
N GLU A 154 0.88 -0.34 -6.51
CA GLU A 154 2.02 0.55 -6.74
C GLU A 154 3.27 -0.31 -6.89
N ILE A 155 3.96 -0.15 -8.01
CA ILE A 155 5.15 -0.93 -8.35
C ILE A 155 6.24 0.02 -8.83
N VAL A 156 7.44 -0.12 -8.27
CA VAL A 156 8.68 0.45 -8.79
C VAL A 156 9.58 -0.72 -9.19
N ILE A 157 10.03 -0.75 -10.44
CA ILE A 157 10.95 -1.77 -10.93
C ILE A 157 11.97 -1.13 -11.87
N GLY A 158 13.21 -0.99 -11.38
CA GLY A 158 14.23 -0.25 -12.12
C GLY A 158 13.83 1.22 -12.28
N ASP A 159 13.68 1.68 -13.53
CA ASP A 159 13.30 3.06 -13.85
C ASP A 159 11.78 3.22 -14.08
N GLU A 160 11.01 2.13 -14.03
CA GLU A 160 9.55 2.17 -14.24
C GLU A 160 8.82 2.34 -12.91
N HIS A 161 7.84 3.26 -12.87
CA HIS A 161 6.95 3.48 -11.73
C HIS A 161 5.51 3.54 -12.20
N ILE A 162 4.69 2.61 -11.70
CA ILE A 162 3.25 2.57 -11.94
C ILE A 162 2.48 2.66 -10.62
N SER A 163 1.30 3.29 -10.66
CA SER A 163 0.43 3.44 -9.50
C SER A 163 -1.03 3.46 -9.94
N PHE A 164 -1.69 2.32 -9.87
CA PHE A 164 -3.09 2.18 -10.24
C PHE A 164 -4.03 2.35 -9.07
N THR A 165 -5.21 2.90 -9.33
CA THR A 165 -6.33 3.00 -8.38
C THR A 165 -7.65 2.67 -9.07
N THR A 166 -8.33 1.62 -8.62
CA THR A 166 -9.59 1.16 -9.21
C THR A 166 -10.61 0.73 -8.15
N SER A 167 -11.85 0.50 -8.56
CA SER A 167 -12.89 -0.12 -7.71
C SER A 167 -12.55 -1.58 -7.38
N LYS A 168 -13.26 -2.14 -6.41
CA LYS A 168 -13.12 -3.56 -6.07
C LYS A 168 -13.69 -4.43 -7.19
N ILE A 169 -12.82 -5.15 -7.89
CA ILE A 169 -13.18 -6.14 -8.90
C ILE A 169 -13.61 -7.44 -8.20
N GLY A 170 -14.82 -7.92 -8.47
CA GLY A 170 -15.35 -9.15 -7.88
C GLY A 170 -15.16 -10.38 -8.76
N SER A 171 -15.29 -10.21 -10.08
CA SER A 171 -15.29 -11.31 -11.04
C SER A 171 -14.81 -10.88 -12.43
N LEU A 172 -14.57 -11.85 -13.31
CA LEU A 172 -14.30 -11.61 -14.73
C LEU A 172 -15.49 -10.95 -15.47
N ILE A 173 -16.71 -11.02 -14.93
CA ILE A 173 -17.86 -10.30 -15.51
C ILE A 173 -17.63 -8.80 -15.41
N ASP A 174 -17.16 -8.32 -14.26
CA ASP A 174 -16.88 -6.90 -14.02
C ASP A 174 -15.75 -6.41 -14.95
N VAL A 175 -14.74 -7.25 -15.19
CA VAL A 175 -13.64 -6.98 -16.13
C VAL A 175 -14.17 -6.86 -17.55
N ASN A 176 -14.95 -7.84 -18.01
CA ASN A 176 -15.45 -7.89 -19.39
C ASN A 176 -16.47 -6.76 -19.71
N GLN A 177 -17.12 -6.20 -18.70
CA GLN A 177 -18.06 -5.08 -18.86
C GLN A 177 -17.40 -3.70 -18.73
N SER A 178 -16.09 -3.65 -18.44
CA SER A 178 -15.34 -2.40 -18.31
C SER A 178 -15.04 -1.75 -19.66
N LYS A 179 -14.50 -0.52 -19.61
CA LYS A 179 -14.05 0.20 -20.80
C LYS A 179 -12.69 -0.27 -21.32
N ASP A 180 -11.95 -1.00 -20.49
CA ASP A 180 -10.64 -1.56 -20.81
C ASP A 180 -10.55 -3.00 -20.26
N PRO A 181 -11.18 -3.97 -20.93
CA PRO A 181 -11.24 -5.35 -20.46
C PRO A 181 -9.88 -6.08 -20.57
N GLU A 182 -8.96 -5.63 -21.42
CA GLU A 182 -7.65 -6.26 -21.59
C GLU A 182 -6.72 -5.87 -20.42
N GLY A 183 -6.53 -4.57 -20.16
CA GLY A 183 -5.68 -4.11 -19.06
C GLY A 183 -6.21 -4.53 -17.69
N LEU A 184 -7.53 -4.46 -17.46
CA LEU A 184 -8.13 -4.95 -16.22
C LEU A 184 -8.01 -6.46 -16.04
N ARG A 185 -7.92 -7.25 -17.12
CA ARG A 185 -7.69 -8.69 -17.02
C ARG A 185 -6.27 -8.99 -16.59
N VAL A 186 -5.28 -8.27 -17.13
CA VAL A 186 -3.88 -8.34 -16.70
C VAL A 186 -3.79 -8.03 -15.20
N PHE A 187 -4.36 -6.90 -14.78
CA PHE A 187 -4.40 -6.49 -13.38
C PHE A 187 -5.08 -7.55 -12.48
N TYR A 188 -6.22 -8.09 -12.91
CA TYR A 188 -7.00 -9.07 -12.16
C TYR A 188 -6.23 -10.38 -11.91
N TYR A 189 -5.49 -10.87 -12.89
CA TYR A 189 -4.67 -12.09 -12.73
C TYR A 189 -3.39 -11.82 -11.94
N LEU A 190 -2.68 -10.72 -12.21
CA LEU A 190 -1.49 -10.35 -11.44
C LEU A 190 -1.80 -10.25 -9.94
N VAL A 191 -2.89 -9.57 -9.58
CA VAL A 191 -3.31 -9.43 -8.18
C VAL A 191 -3.58 -10.79 -7.53
N GLN A 192 -4.09 -11.78 -8.27
CA GLN A 192 -4.30 -13.12 -7.75
C GLN A 192 -2.99 -13.86 -7.51
N ASP A 193 -2.05 -13.79 -8.45
CA ASP A 193 -0.73 -14.41 -8.32
C ASP A 193 0.04 -13.84 -7.13
N LEU A 194 0.02 -12.50 -6.97
CA LEU A 194 0.63 -11.82 -5.83
C LEU A 194 0.01 -12.25 -4.49
N LYS A 195 -1.33 -12.33 -4.42
CA LYS A 195 -2.03 -12.82 -3.21
C LYS A 195 -1.66 -14.26 -2.91
N CYS A 196 -1.60 -15.12 -3.92
CA CYS A 196 -1.24 -16.52 -3.77
C CYS A 196 0.15 -16.68 -3.15
N LEU A 197 1.13 -15.93 -3.67
CA LEU A 197 2.49 -15.90 -3.13
C LEU A 197 2.53 -15.40 -1.69
N VAL A 198 1.91 -14.25 -1.40
CA VAL A 198 1.90 -13.64 -0.07
C VAL A 198 1.20 -14.53 0.96
N PHE A 199 0.05 -15.10 0.63
CA PHE A 199 -0.67 -16.01 1.52
C PHE A 199 0.13 -17.27 1.83
N SER A 200 0.87 -17.80 0.84
CA SER A 200 1.77 -18.94 1.05
C SER A 200 2.93 -18.57 1.99
N LEU A 201 3.58 -17.41 1.77
CA LEU A 201 4.68 -16.93 2.62
C LEU A 201 4.23 -16.70 4.07
N ILE A 202 3.15 -15.96 4.27
CA ILE A 202 2.62 -15.62 5.60
C ILE A 202 2.08 -16.87 6.30
N GLY A 203 1.33 -17.70 5.58
CA GLY A 203 0.72 -18.92 6.13
C GLY A 203 1.75 -19.93 6.60
N LEU A 204 2.78 -20.20 5.80
CA LEU A 204 3.84 -21.15 6.15
C LEU A 204 4.77 -20.59 7.24
N HIS A 205 5.16 -19.32 7.15
CA HIS A 205 6.13 -18.73 8.08
C HIS A 205 5.55 -18.50 9.48
N PHE A 206 4.32 -17.99 9.56
CA PHE A 206 3.68 -17.68 10.84
C PHE A 206 2.73 -18.76 11.34
N LYS A 207 2.48 -19.81 10.56
CA LYS A 207 1.51 -20.90 10.88
C LYS A 207 0.12 -20.36 11.21
N ILE A 208 -0.30 -19.32 10.48
CA ILE A 208 -1.64 -18.72 10.61
C ILE A 208 -2.44 -19.00 9.35
N LYS A 209 -3.77 -19.04 9.49
CA LYS A 209 -4.62 -18.90 8.30
C LYS A 209 -4.53 -17.44 7.86
N PRO A 210 -4.16 -17.15 6.60
CA PRO A 210 -4.10 -15.76 6.11
C PRO A 210 -5.48 -15.08 6.03
N ILE A 211 -6.56 -15.79 6.36
CA ILE A 211 -7.97 -15.43 6.22
C ILE A 211 -8.72 -15.86 7.48
#